data_AF-A0A1L8CH61-F1
#
_entry.id   AF-A0A1L8CH61-F1
#
_cell.length_a   1.000
_cell.length_b   1.000
_cell.length_c   1.000
_cell.angle_alpha   90.00
_cell.angle_beta   90.00
_cell.angle_gamma   90.00
#
_symmetry.space_group_name_H-M   'P 1'
#
loop_
_entity.id
_entity.type
_entity.pdbx_description
1 polymer ?
#
loop_
_entity_poly.entity_id
_entity_poly.type
_entity_poly.pdbx_seq_one_letter_code
_entity_poly.pdbx_strand_id
1 'polypeptide(L)'
;MALQLTKEQLKEIKQQLTDTQKESHLVIFKSVSPKSGGEIHMITNYGTFETLQKQRPELKMEIVRDIVPVTDSLAYWAVAQDTASHLQPNDPKAADVALQVEQYTNDVLADNKLPQNK
;
A
#
# COMPACT_ATOMS: atom_id res chain seq x y z
N MET A 1 -3.78 -12.13 14.26
CA MET A 1 -3.63 -11.13 15.37
C MET A 1 -3.25 -9.80 14.77
N ALA A 2 -4.03 -8.72 14.96
CA ALA A 2 -3.75 -7.37 14.44
C ALA A 2 -2.31 -6.92 14.76
N LEU A 3 -1.64 -6.23 13.82
CA LEU A 3 -0.36 -5.59 14.06
C LEU A 3 -0.51 -4.60 15.22
N GLN A 4 0.00 -4.97 16.40
CA GLN A 4 -0.02 -4.11 17.58
C GLN A 4 1.12 -3.11 17.49
N LEU A 5 0.92 -2.08 16.66
CA LEU A 5 1.84 -0.95 16.63
C LEU A 5 1.73 -0.18 17.94
N THR A 6 2.87 0.04 18.59
CA THR A 6 2.93 0.98 19.71
C THR A 6 2.79 2.40 19.18
N LYS A 7 2.37 3.33 20.04
CA LYS A 7 2.26 4.75 19.68
C LYS A 7 3.59 5.32 19.19
N GLU A 8 4.72 4.80 19.70
CA GLU A 8 6.06 5.19 19.27
C GLU A 8 6.34 4.73 17.84
N GLN A 9 6.10 3.44 17.53
CA GLN A 9 6.27 2.91 16.17
C GLN A 9 5.36 3.62 15.16
N LEU A 10 4.10 3.87 15.52
CA LEU A 10 3.18 4.66 14.70
C LEU A 10 3.73 6.06 14.42
N LYS A 11 4.31 6.70 15.42
CA LYS A 11 4.88 8.04 15.29
C LYS A 11 6.13 8.02 14.41
N GLU A 12 7.02 7.05 14.59
CA GLU A 12 8.20 6.87 13.73
C GLU A 12 7.82 6.64 12.28
N ILE A 13 6.83 5.78 12.02
CA ILE A 13 6.40 5.47 10.66
C ILE A 13 5.66 6.63 10.03
N LYS A 14 4.81 7.34 10.77
CA LYS A 14 4.22 8.60 10.30
C LYS A 14 5.30 9.62 9.96
N GLN A 15 6.36 9.70 10.77
CA GLN A 15 7.50 10.57 10.51
C GLN A 15 8.22 10.16 9.22
N GLN A 16 8.53 8.86 9.06
CA GLN A 16 9.16 8.31 7.85
C GLN A 16 8.29 8.54 6.61
N LEU A 17 6.97 8.34 6.70
CA LEU A 17 6.03 8.60 5.61
C LEU A 17 5.98 10.08 5.25
N THR A 18 6.10 10.98 6.24
CA THR A 18 6.11 12.43 6.04
C THR A 18 7.43 12.90 5.41
N ASP A 19 8.57 12.34 5.84
CA ASP A 19 9.87 12.61 5.22
C ASP A 19 9.93 12.04 3.80
N THR A 20 9.47 10.80 3.63
CA THR A 20 9.32 10.17 2.32
C THR A 20 8.39 11.01 1.45
N GLN A 21 7.29 11.57 1.96
CA GLN A 21 6.44 12.46 1.19
C GLN A 21 7.15 13.70 0.63
N LYS A 22 8.19 14.21 1.33
CA LYS A 22 8.99 15.33 0.83
C LYS A 22 9.89 14.93 -0.34
N GLU A 23 10.41 13.71 -0.34
CA GLU A 23 11.29 13.20 -1.40
C GLU A 23 10.51 12.51 -2.54
N SER A 24 9.47 11.76 -2.20
CA SER A 24 8.63 10.94 -3.06
C SER A 24 7.30 10.60 -2.36
N HIS A 25 6.25 11.35 -2.69
CA HIS A 25 4.91 11.09 -2.16
C HIS A 25 4.41 9.68 -2.53
N LEU A 26 3.56 9.14 -1.65
CA LEU A 26 2.81 7.92 -1.92
C LEU A 26 1.61 8.25 -2.80
N VAL A 27 1.46 7.46 -3.86
CA VAL A 27 0.34 7.48 -4.81
C VAL A 27 -0.52 6.23 -4.63
N ILE A 28 -1.82 6.37 -4.88
CA ILE A 28 -2.71 5.24 -5.14
C ILE A 28 -2.96 5.21 -6.64
N PHE A 29 -2.65 4.08 -7.23
CA PHE A 29 -2.93 3.82 -8.63
C PHE A 29 -3.81 2.60 -8.74
N LYS A 30 -4.73 2.61 -9.71
CA LYS A 30 -5.44 1.42 -10.12
C LYS A 30 -4.68 0.78 -11.26
N SER A 31 -4.55 -0.54 -11.21
CA SER A 31 -4.00 -1.35 -12.29
C SER A 31 -5.12 -2.22 -12.84
N VAL A 32 -5.42 -2.04 -14.12
CA VAL A 32 -6.39 -2.85 -14.85
C VAL A 32 -5.65 -3.91 -15.64
N SER A 33 -5.86 -5.17 -15.29
CA SER A 33 -5.27 -6.30 -16.00
C SER A 33 -6.01 -6.55 -17.30
N PRO A 34 -5.37 -6.44 -18.49
CA PRO A 34 -6.05 -6.62 -19.77
C PRO A 34 -6.55 -8.06 -19.99
N LYS A 35 -5.97 -9.05 -19.28
CA LYS A 35 -6.33 -10.47 -19.40
C LYS A 35 -7.58 -10.87 -18.62
N SER A 36 -7.77 -10.30 -17.44
CA SER A 36 -8.83 -10.70 -16.50
C SER A 36 -9.89 -9.63 -16.32
N GLY A 37 -9.68 -8.41 -16.80
CA GLY A 37 -10.58 -7.27 -16.58
C GLY A 37 -10.65 -6.82 -15.11
N GLY A 38 -9.87 -7.45 -14.23
CA GLY A 38 -9.80 -7.09 -12.82
C GLY A 38 -9.07 -5.77 -12.63
N GLU A 39 -9.68 -4.88 -11.86
CA GLU A 39 -9.11 -3.62 -11.43
C GLU A 39 -8.66 -3.78 -9.97
N ILE A 40 -7.38 -3.53 -9.70
CA ILE A 40 -6.84 -3.54 -8.34
C ILE A 40 -6.25 -2.18 -8.04
N HIS A 41 -6.57 -1.63 -6.88
CA HIS A 41 -5.97 -0.42 -6.34
C HIS A 41 -4.76 -0.80 -5.49
N MET A 42 -3.61 -0.21 -5.83
CA MET A 42 -2.37 -0.41 -5.10
C MET A 42 -1.84 0.94 -4.62
N ILE A 43 -1.24 0.92 -3.44
CA ILE A 43 -0.57 2.07 -2.84
C ILE A 43 0.93 1.82 -3.02
N THR A 44 1.65 2.82 -3.53
CA THR A 44 3.12 2.75 -3.68
C THR A 44 3.70 4.15 -3.74
N ASN A 45 5.03 4.28 -3.71
CA ASN A 45 5.66 5.58 -3.91
C ASN A 45 5.71 5.94 -5.41
N TYR A 46 5.70 7.24 -5.72
CA TYR A 46 5.69 7.72 -7.11
C TYR A 46 6.84 7.13 -7.95
N GLY A 47 8.05 7.05 -7.39
CA GLY A 47 9.21 6.49 -8.10
C GLY A 47 9.08 4.99 -8.44
N THR A 48 8.47 4.20 -7.56
CA THR A 48 8.19 2.78 -7.79
C THR A 48 7.06 2.63 -8.78
N PHE A 49 6.04 3.50 -8.74
CA PHE A 49 4.99 3.55 -9.76
C PHE A 49 5.57 3.81 -11.15
N GLU A 50 6.42 4.83 -11.31
CA GLU A 50 7.08 5.11 -12.58
C GLU A 50 7.90 3.92 -13.09
N THR A 51 8.62 3.26 -12.18
CA THR A 51 9.42 2.07 -12.51
C THR A 51 8.52 0.90 -12.93
N LEU A 52 7.44 0.64 -12.20
CA LEU A 52 6.44 -0.39 -12.53
C LEU A 52 5.77 -0.14 -13.87
N GLN A 53 5.37 1.10 -14.14
CA GLN A 53 4.74 1.49 -15.41
C GLN A 53 5.71 1.27 -16.58
N LYS A 54 7.00 1.57 -16.40
CA LYS A 54 8.05 1.29 -17.39
C LYS A 54 8.31 -0.20 -17.57
N GLN A 55 8.27 -0.99 -16.50
CA GLN A 55 8.48 -2.44 -16.54
C GLN A 55 7.29 -3.21 -17.11
N ARG A 56 6.08 -2.70 -16.91
CA ARG A 56 4.81 -3.35 -17.26
C ARG A 56 3.89 -2.41 -18.05
N PRO A 57 4.32 -1.92 -19.22
CA PRO A 57 3.48 -1.03 -20.05
C PRO A 57 2.22 -1.73 -20.56
N GLU A 58 2.16 -3.06 -20.53
CA GLU A 58 0.96 -3.82 -20.87
C GLU A 58 -0.19 -3.66 -19.86
N LEU A 59 0.12 -3.29 -18.61
CA LEU A 59 -0.90 -3.05 -17.58
C LEU A 59 -1.38 -1.61 -17.67
N LYS A 60 -2.70 -1.42 -17.71
CA LYS A 60 -3.27 -0.06 -17.65
C LYS A 60 -3.22 0.42 -16.21
N MET A 61 -2.15 1.14 -15.88
CA MET A 61 -1.96 1.76 -14.56
C MET A 61 -2.36 3.24 -14.61
N GLU A 62 -3.29 3.65 -13.77
CA GLU A 62 -3.77 5.04 -13.67
C GLU A 62 -3.71 5.50 -12.21
N ILE A 63 -3.02 6.62 -11.96
CA ILE A 63 -2.99 7.24 -10.63
C ILE A 63 -4.40 7.79 -10.34
N VAL A 64 -5.06 7.23 -9.35
CA VAL A 64 -6.35 7.71 -8.85
C VAL A 64 -6.17 8.73 -7.71
N ARG A 65 -5.01 8.68 -7.04
CA ARG A 65 -4.64 9.62 -5.97
C ARG A 65 -3.15 9.87 -5.99
N ASP A 66 -2.76 11.11 -6.29
CA ASP A 66 -1.36 11.50 -6.35
C ASP A 66 -0.77 11.67 -4.94
N ILE A 67 -1.48 12.33 -4.03
CA ILE A 67 -1.00 12.53 -2.65
C ILE A 67 -1.89 11.76 -1.67
N VAL A 68 -1.36 10.65 -1.14
CA VAL A 68 -2.00 9.91 -0.05
C VAL A 68 -1.72 10.61 1.27
N PRO A 69 -2.74 11.10 1.99
CA PRO A 69 -2.55 11.73 3.29
C PRO A 69 -2.00 10.71 4.29
N VAL A 70 -1.06 11.14 5.14
CA VAL A 70 -0.47 10.30 6.20
C VAL A 70 -1.51 10.10 7.31
N THR A 71 -2.33 9.05 7.20
CA THR A 71 -3.31 8.63 8.21
C THR A 71 -2.76 7.50 9.08
N ASP A 72 -3.44 7.17 10.17
CA ASP A 72 -3.13 5.98 10.96
C ASP A 72 -3.20 4.71 10.11
N SER A 73 -4.23 4.59 9.26
CA SER A 73 -4.41 3.47 8.31
C SER A 73 -3.20 3.29 7.40
N LEU A 74 -2.63 4.39 6.90
CA LEU A 74 -1.44 4.34 6.04
C LEU A 74 -0.21 3.82 6.79
N ALA A 75 -0.04 4.23 8.05
CA ALA A 75 1.05 3.74 8.88
C ALA A 75 0.89 2.25 9.21
N TYR A 76 -0.32 1.78 9.53
CA TYR A 76 -0.61 0.35 9.71
C TYR A 76 -0.34 -0.45 8.43
N TRP A 77 -0.76 0.07 7.28
CA TRP A 77 -0.52 -0.55 5.98
C TRP A 77 0.98 -0.68 5.68
N ALA A 78 1.77 0.38 5.88
CA ALA A 78 3.20 0.37 5.62
C ALA A 78 3.92 -0.70 6.46
N VAL A 79 3.52 -0.84 7.72
CA VAL A 79 4.07 -1.88 8.61
C VAL A 79 3.69 -3.26 8.16
N ALA A 80 2.41 -3.46 7.83
CA ALA A 80 1.95 -4.76 7.36
C ALA A 80 2.69 -5.18 6.10
N GLN A 81 2.94 -4.23 5.19
CA GLN A 81 3.65 -4.50 3.96
C GLN A 81 5.14 -4.77 4.19
N ASP A 82 5.79 -3.99 5.06
CA ASP A 82 7.17 -4.27 5.47
C ASP A 82 7.27 -5.65 6.13
N THR A 83 6.39 -5.95 7.10
CA THR A 83 6.31 -7.26 7.75
C THR A 83 6.10 -8.39 6.74
N ALA A 84 5.19 -8.21 5.77
CA ALA A 84 4.95 -9.18 4.71
C ALA A 84 6.21 -9.44 3.87
N SER A 85 7.00 -8.40 3.60
CA SER A 85 8.23 -8.49 2.82
C SER A 85 9.36 -9.23 3.55
N HIS A 86 9.37 -9.21 4.89
CA HIS A 86 10.35 -9.92 5.71
C HIS A 86 9.93 -11.37 6.03
N LEU A 87 8.66 -11.72 5.84
CA LEU A 87 8.16 -13.07 6.09
C LEU A 87 8.51 -14.02 4.94
N GLN A 88 8.86 -15.25 5.29
CA GLN A 88 9.09 -16.29 4.29
C GLN A 88 7.74 -16.81 3.78
N PRO A 89 7.65 -17.27 2.52
CA PRO A 89 6.40 -17.82 1.97
C PRO A 89 5.88 -19.05 2.71
N ASN A 90 6.73 -19.75 3.48
CA ASN A 90 6.34 -20.90 4.30
C ASN A 90 6.03 -20.53 5.76
N ASP A 91 6.09 -19.26 6.13
CA ASP A 91 5.77 -18.83 7.48
C ASP A 91 4.26 -18.95 7.72
N PRO A 92 3.82 -19.62 8.79
CA PRO A 92 2.39 -19.72 9.11
C PRO A 92 1.75 -18.34 9.35
N LYS A 93 2.55 -17.31 9.67
CA LYS A 93 2.11 -15.93 9.83
C LYS A 93 1.98 -15.16 8.52
N ALA A 94 2.54 -15.66 7.42
CA ALA A 94 2.48 -14.97 6.13
C ALA A 94 1.04 -14.80 5.65
N ALA A 95 0.19 -15.81 5.86
CA ALA A 95 -1.24 -15.72 5.53
C ALA A 95 -1.98 -14.67 6.36
N ASP A 96 -1.75 -14.63 7.68
CA ASP A 96 -2.32 -13.60 8.56
C ASP A 96 -1.87 -12.19 8.16
N VAL A 97 -0.59 -12.00 7.86
CA VAL A 97 -0.05 -10.69 7.47
C VAL A 97 -0.53 -10.28 6.08
N ALA A 98 -0.67 -11.21 5.13
CA ALA A 98 -1.27 -10.91 3.84
C ALA A 98 -2.71 -10.39 3.97
N LEU A 99 -3.53 -11.02 4.82
CA LEU A 99 -4.88 -10.53 5.14
C LEU A 99 -4.86 -9.14 5.77
N GLN A 100 -3.86 -8.84 6.62
CA GLN A 100 -3.70 -7.51 7.20
C GLN A 100 -3.31 -6.46 6.17
N VAL A 101 -2.39 -6.78 5.26
CA VAL A 101 -2.02 -5.87 4.17
C VAL A 101 -3.25 -5.54 3.35
N GLU A 102 -4.07 -6.53 2.99
CA GLU A 102 -5.30 -6.32 2.25
C GLU A 102 -6.31 -5.47 3.04
N GLN A 103 -6.52 -5.78 4.32
CA GLN A 103 -7.41 -5.01 5.19
C GLN A 103 -6.98 -3.55 5.30
N TYR A 104 -5.72 -3.29 5.64
CA TYR A 104 -5.22 -1.92 5.76
C TYR A 104 -5.14 -1.20 4.40
N THR A 105 -4.92 -1.91 3.30
CA THR A 105 -5.04 -1.34 1.95
C THR A 105 -6.47 -0.82 1.75
N ASN A 106 -7.46 -1.65 2.08
CA ASN A 106 -8.87 -1.27 1.98
C ASN A 106 -9.26 -0.14 2.93
N ASP A 107 -8.65 -0.04 4.11
CA ASP A 107 -8.85 1.09 5.04
C ASP A 107 -8.26 2.39 4.46
N VAL A 108 -7.05 2.34 3.89
CA VAL A 108 -6.44 3.51 3.22
C VAL A 108 -7.27 3.93 2.00
N LEU A 109 -7.80 2.97 1.24
CA LEU A 109 -8.71 3.27 0.12
C LEU A 109 -9.99 3.94 0.62
N ALA A 110 -10.60 3.41 1.69
CA ALA A 110 -11.78 3.99 2.30
C ALA A 110 -11.54 5.42 2.82
N ASP A 111 -10.42 5.66 3.50
CA ASP A 111 -9.99 7.00 3.95
C ASP A 111 -9.86 7.98 2.77
N ASN A 112 -9.43 7.48 1.60
CA ASN A 112 -9.29 8.27 0.38
C ASN A 112 -10.56 8.32 -0.48
N LYS A 113 -11.68 7.77 0.00
CA LYS A 113 -12.97 7.65 -0.72
C LYS A 113 -12.86 6.87 -2.04
N LEU A 114 -11.98 5.88 -2.08
CA LEU A 114 -11.78 4.99 -3.22
C LEU A 114 -12.52 3.66 -3.01
N PRO A 115 -12.90 2.95 -4.09
CA PRO A 115 -13.47 1.62 -3.99
C PRO A 115 -12.43 0.64 -3.44
N GLN A 116 -12.88 -0.21 -2.51
CA GLN A 116 -12.05 -1.27 -1.93
C GLN A 116 -11.79 -2.38 -2.95
N ASN A 117 -10.65 -3.03 -2.82
CA ASN A 117 -10.35 -4.25 -3.57
C ASN A 117 -11.24 -5.37 -3.02
N LYS A 118 -12.07 -5.96 -3.90
CA LYS A 118 -13.03 -7.04 -3.59
C LYS A 118 -12.64 -8.33 -4.28
#